data_AF-Q21I93-F1
#
_entry.id   AF-Q21I93-F1
#
_cell.length_a   1.000
_cell.length_b   1.000
_cell.length_c   1.000
_cell.angle_alpha   90.00
_cell.angle_beta   90.00
_cell.angle_gamma   90.00
#
_symmetry.space_group_name_H-M   'P 1'
#
loop_
_entity.id
_entity.type
_entity.pdbx_description
1 polymer ?
#
loop_
_entity_poly.entity_id
_entity_poly.type
_entity_poly.pdbx_seq_one_letter_code
_entity_poly.pdbx_strand_id
1 'polypeptide(L)'
;MKRVVYGILGLLSVGFIAFNALSLYVFGKPETNIRVQSSDGEWADGEVLFKGRDFEGLVFTHELYKLVCNAPSAKIERTTPKPKMYELAHWFNDYSEPKWKIPFQEVHPNLVGKPIYPIVGVEHCMNKGTHKEVLSKAGDNAKKFIAELEKNS
;
A
#
# COMPACT_ATOMS: atom_id res chain seq x y z
N MET A 1 -48.65 20.93 14.78
CA MET A 1 -47.88 19.77 15.27
C MET A 1 -47.35 18.87 14.16
N LYS A 2 -48.19 18.20 13.35
CA LYS A 2 -47.72 17.25 12.31
C LYS A 2 -46.69 17.82 11.33
N ARG A 3 -46.90 19.05 10.82
CA ARG A 3 -45.95 19.73 9.91
C ARG A 3 -44.57 20.02 10.52
N VAL A 4 -44.53 20.34 11.82
CA VAL A 4 -43.28 20.59 12.55
C VAL A 4 -42.52 19.28 12.76
N VAL A 5 -43.24 18.20 13.09
CA VAL A 5 -42.66 16.85 13.24
C VAL A 5 -42.06 16.35 11.91
N TYR A 6 -42.75 16.54 10.78
CA TYR A 6 -42.22 16.17 9.45
C TYR A 6 -41.00 17.00 9.05
N GLY A 7 -40.95 18.29 9.41
CA GLY A 7 -39.77 19.13 9.18
C GLY A 7 -38.54 18.67 9.97
N ILE A 8 -38.72 18.29 11.23
CA ILE A 8 -37.65 17.77 12.08
C ILE A 8 -37.15 16.42 11.56
N LEU A 9 -38.05 15.50 11.20
CA LEU A 9 -37.69 14.19 10.63
C LEU A 9 -36.94 14.32 9.30
N GLY A 10 -37.33 15.26 8.45
CA GLY A 10 -36.63 15.56 7.19
C GLY A 10 -35.20 16.06 7.42
N LEU A 11 -35.00 16.98 8.37
CA LEU A 11 -33.67 17.48 8.72
C LEU A 11 -32.76 16.39 9.31
N LEU A 12 -33.31 15.53 10.17
CA LEU A 12 -32.56 14.39 10.73
C LEU A 12 -32.14 13.38 9.67
N SER A 13 -32.99 13.12 8.66
CA SER A 13 -32.65 12.19 7.58
C SER A 13 -31.61 12.77 6.62
N VAL A 14 -31.69 14.07 6.27
CA VAL A 14 -30.63 14.75 5.51
C VAL A 14 -29.31 14.78 6.29
N GLY A 15 -29.36 15.09 7.59
CA GLY A 15 -28.17 15.08 8.46
C GLY A 15 -27.54 13.69 8.57
N PHE A 16 -28.34 12.64 8.69
CA PHE A 16 -27.84 11.26 8.71
C PHE A 16 -27.20 10.86 7.38
N ILE A 17 -27.81 11.21 6.25
CA ILE A 17 -27.24 10.95 4.92
C ILE A 17 -25.93 11.71 4.73
N ALA A 18 -25.89 13.00 5.08
CA ALA A 18 -24.69 13.83 4.98
C ALA A 18 -23.57 13.33 5.91
N PHE A 19 -23.90 12.92 7.12
CA PHE A 19 -22.93 12.33 8.07
C PHE A 19 -22.37 11.00 7.55
N ASN A 20 -23.21 10.12 7.01
CA ASN A 20 -22.72 8.87 6.43
C ASN A 20 -21.89 9.11 5.16
N ALA A 21 -22.30 10.04 4.29
CA ALA A 21 -21.52 10.43 3.11
C ALA A 21 -20.17 11.05 3.50
N LEU A 22 -20.15 11.91 4.52
CA LEU A 22 -18.92 12.48 5.07
C LEU A 22 -18.07 11.42 5.76
N SER A 23 -18.67 10.48 6.49
CA SER A 23 -17.97 9.36 7.13
C SER A 23 -17.37 8.42 6.07
N LEU A 24 -18.08 8.12 4.99
CA LEU A 24 -17.54 7.36 3.86
C LEU A 24 -16.47 8.15 3.11
N TYR A 25 -16.57 9.47 3.03
CA TYR A 25 -15.53 10.31 2.42
C TYR A 25 -14.26 10.39 3.30
N VAL A 26 -14.43 10.56 4.62
CA VAL A 26 -13.33 10.71 5.59
C VAL A 26 -12.68 9.37 5.94
N PHE A 27 -13.46 8.31 6.06
CA PHE A 27 -12.99 6.99 6.51
C PHE A 27 -13.09 5.89 5.45
N GLY A 28 -13.78 6.14 4.33
CA GLY A 28 -14.03 5.17 3.26
C GLY A 28 -13.16 5.38 2.04
N LYS A 29 -11.84 5.45 2.25
CA LYS A 29 -10.90 4.96 1.24
C LYS A 29 -10.59 3.49 1.54
N PRO A 30 -11.41 2.52 1.09
CA PRO A 30 -11.02 1.11 1.11
C PRO A 30 -9.99 0.89 -0.01
N GLU A 31 -8.84 1.57 0.07
CA GLU A 31 -7.69 1.19 -0.76
C GLU A 31 -7.27 -0.21 -0.30
N THR A 32 -7.10 -1.12 -1.24
CA THR A 32 -6.75 -2.51 -0.93
C THR A 32 -5.29 -2.55 -0.54
N ASN A 33 -5.02 -3.00 0.69
CA ASN A 33 -3.65 -3.27 1.13
C ASN A 33 -3.03 -4.32 0.21
N ILE A 34 -1.90 -3.99 -0.42
CA ILE A 34 -1.11 -4.95 -1.19
C ILE A 34 0.02 -5.54 -0.36
N ARG A 35 0.47 -6.72 -0.77
CA ARG A 35 1.74 -7.34 -0.36
C ARG A 35 2.69 -7.39 -1.53
N VAL A 36 3.96 -7.20 -1.22
CA VAL A 36 5.07 -7.18 -2.17
C VAL A 36 6.23 -8.05 -1.66
N GLN A 37 7.09 -8.46 -2.57
CA GLN A 37 8.33 -9.16 -2.30
C GLN A 37 9.44 -8.63 -3.21
N SER A 38 10.68 -8.95 -2.88
CA SER A 38 11.81 -8.84 -3.80
C SER A 38 11.89 -10.09 -4.68
N SER A 39 12.33 -9.91 -5.93
CA SER A 39 12.48 -11.00 -6.90
C SER A 39 13.53 -12.05 -6.52
N ASP A 40 14.42 -11.75 -5.57
CA ASP A 40 15.38 -12.70 -5.01
C ASP A 40 14.84 -13.46 -3.79
N GLY A 41 13.64 -13.11 -3.30
CA GLY A 41 12.96 -13.79 -2.22
C GLY A 41 13.54 -13.56 -0.82
N GLU A 42 14.41 -12.57 -0.64
CA GLU A 42 15.06 -12.27 0.64
C GLU A 42 14.38 -11.09 1.38
N TRP A 43 13.43 -10.41 0.75
CA TRP A 43 12.66 -9.33 1.34
C TRP A 43 11.17 -9.41 0.94
N ALA A 44 10.29 -9.04 1.86
CA ALA A 44 8.85 -8.96 1.60
C ALA A 44 8.18 -7.98 2.54
N ASP A 45 7.19 -7.25 2.04
CA ASP A 45 6.48 -6.24 2.82
C ASP A 45 4.99 -6.16 2.46
N GLY A 46 4.20 -5.41 3.22
CA GLY A 46 2.80 -5.19 2.91
C GLY A 46 2.24 -3.91 3.51
N GLU A 47 1.26 -3.36 2.82
CA GLU A 47 0.56 -2.16 3.25
C GLU A 47 -0.23 -2.45 4.53
N VAL A 48 -0.23 -1.46 5.40
CA VAL A 48 -1.07 -1.39 6.58
C VAL A 48 -1.55 0.06 6.66
N LEU A 49 -2.47 0.44 5.77
CA LEU A 49 -2.90 1.82 5.58
C LEU A 49 -3.37 2.49 6.88
N PHE A 50 -4.09 1.77 7.74
CA PHE A 50 -4.52 2.30 9.04
C PHE A 50 -3.39 2.60 10.03
N LYS A 51 -2.18 2.10 9.76
CA LYS A 51 -0.94 2.41 10.50
C LYS A 51 -0.01 3.37 9.74
N GLY A 52 -0.47 3.94 8.61
CA GLY A 52 0.33 4.82 7.76
C GLY A 52 1.45 4.11 6.99
N ARG A 53 1.38 2.78 6.83
CA ARG A 53 2.28 2.04 5.94
C ARG A 53 1.62 1.89 4.58
N ASP A 54 1.89 2.83 3.70
CA ASP A 54 1.33 2.93 2.36
C ASP A 54 2.30 2.40 1.29
N PHE A 55 1.86 2.46 0.04
CA PHE A 55 2.62 2.07 -1.13
C PHE A 55 3.99 2.74 -1.21
N GLU A 56 4.05 4.05 -0.93
CA GLU A 56 5.30 4.82 -0.98
C GLU A 56 6.31 4.30 0.05
N GLY A 57 5.83 4.00 1.25
CA GLY A 57 6.62 3.34 2.30
C GLY A 57 7.17 2.00 1.86
N LEU A 58 6.37 1.16 1.16
CA LEU A 58 6.85 -0.13 0.65
C LEU A 58 7.97 0.05 -0.38
N VAL A 59 7.78 0.91 -1.37
CA VAL A 59 8.79 1.19 -2.39
C VAL A 59 10.07 1.73 -1.75
N PHE A 60 9.94 2.65 -0.79
CA PHE A 60 11.08 3.17 -0.03
C PHE A 60 11.86 2.04 0.66
N THR A 61 11.17 1.15 1.38
CA THR A 61 11.83 0.05 2.10
C THR A 61 12.47 -0.98 1.16
N HIS A 62 11.90 -1.20 -0.03
CA HIS A 62 12.50 -2.05 -1.06
C HIS A 62 13.77 -1.42 -1.66
N GLU A 63 13.74 -0.12 -1.98
CA GLU A 63 14.94 0.58 -2.47
C GLU A 63 16.04 0.67 -1.39
N LEU A 64 15.65 0.81 -0.13
CA LEU A 64 16.56 0.70 1.00
C LEU A 64 17.17 -0.71 1.09
N TYR A 65 16.37 -1.75 0.93
CA TYR A 65 16.83 -3.15 0.86
C TYR A 65 17.91 -3.33 -0.22
N LYS A 66 17.67 -2.87 -1.44
CA LYS A 66 18.65 -2.96 -2.54
C LYS A 66 19.99 -2.35 -2.18
N LEU A 67 20.00 -1.23 -1.46
CA LEU A 67 21.21 -0.52 -1.06
C LEU A 67 21.92 -1.20 0.13
N VAL A 68 21.18 -1.55 1.18
CA VAL A 68 21.76 -2.07 2.44
C VAL A 68 22.18 -3.53 2.31
N CYS A 69 21.45 -4.31 1.51
CA CYS A 69 21.70 -5.73 1.31
C CYS A 69 22.51 -6.01 0.04
N ASN A 70 22.99 -4.97 -0.66
CA ASN A 70 23.74 -5.06 -1.90
C ASN A 70 23.03 -5.92 -2.96
N ALA A 71 21.72 -5.69 -3.14
CA ALA A 71 20.86 -6.40 -4.07
C ALA A 71 20.36 -5.48 -5.21
N PRO A 72 21.25 -4.84 -6.01
CA PRO A 72 20.86 -3.80 -6.97
C PRO A 72 19.96 -4.31 -8.11
N SER A 73 19.99 -5.61 -8.40
CA SER A 73 19.17 -6.26 -9.42
C SER A 73 17.80 -6.72 -8.91
N ALA A 74 17.55 -6.65 -7.60
CA ALA A 74 16.26 -7.05 -7.03
C ALA A 74 15.15 -6.11 -7.52
N LYS A 75 14.06 -6.72 -8.00
CA LYS A 75 12.86 -6.04 -8.46
C LYS A 75 11.75 -6.24 -7.43
N ILE A 76 10.91 -5.22 -7.29
CA ILE A 76 9.69 -5.35 -6.49
C ILE A 76 8.64 -6.11 -7.29
N GLU A 77 8.02 -7.08 -6.64
CA GLU A 77 6.98 -7.95 -7.21
C GLU A 77 5.78 -7.94 -6.27
N ARG A 78 4.58 -7.93 -6.82
CA ARG A 78 3.34 -7.94 -6.04
C ARG A 78 2.85 -9.37 -5.89
N THR A 79 2.48 -9.75 -4.66
CA THR A 79 1.96 -11.09 -4.34
C THR A 79 0.46 -11.10 -4.04
N THR A 80 -0.14 -9.93 -3.85
CA THR A 80 -1.61 -9.80 -3.71
C THR A 80 -2.24 -9.72 -5.09
N PRO A 81 -3.21 -10.58 -5.46
CA PRO A 81 -3.87 -10.52 -6.77
C PRO A 81 -4.64 -9.20 -6.94
N LYS A 82 -4.86 -8.79 -8.19
CA LYS A 82 -5.63 -7.57 -8.46
C LYS A 82 -7.11 -7.86 -8.14
N PRO A 83 -7.85 -6.96 -7.48
CA PRO A 83 -9.28 -7.10 -7.27
C PRO A 83 -9.99 -7.35 -8.60
N LYS A 84 -11.05 -8.16 -8.55
CA LYS A 84 -11.73 -8.56 -9.78
C LYS A 84 -12.62 -7.41 -10.26
N MET A 85 -12.76 -7.25 -11.57
CA MET A 85 -13.55 -6.15 -12.16
C MET A 85 -15.04 -6.17 -11.77
N TYR A 86 -15.60 -7.25 -11.23
CA TYR A 86 -16.99 -7.23 -10.77
C TYR A 86 -17.16 -6.72 -9.32
N GLU A 87 -16.05 -6.45 -8.62
CA GLU A 87 -16.06 -5.95 -7.23
C GLU A 87 -16.11 -4.41 -7.27
N LEU A 88 -17.33 -3.87 -7.42
CA LEU A 88 -17.65 -2.45 -7.59
C LEU A 88 -16.98 -1.50 -6.58
N ALA A 89 -16.68 -1.97 -5.36
CA ALA A 89 -15.99 -1.19 -4.34
C ALA A 89 -14.57 -0.73 -4.75
N HIS A 90 -13.93 -1.44 -5.69
CA HIS A 90 -12.53 -1.21 -6.08
C HIS A 90 -12.37 -0.44 -7.40
N TRP A 91 -13.47 -0.11 -8.09
CA TRP A 91 -13.44 0.58 -9.38
C TRP A 91 -13.01 2.04 -9.29
N PHE A 92 -13.41 2.73 -8.21
CA PHE A 92 -13.31 4.18 -8.16
C PHE A 92 -12.00 4.71 -7.58
N ASN A 93 -11.26 3.90 -6.82
CA ASN A 93 -10.01 4.33 -6.18
C ASN A 93 -8.83 3.40 -6.48
N ASP A 94 -9.00 2.07 -6.34
CA ASP A 94 -7.86 1.16 -6.43
C ASP A 94 -7.34 0.96 -7.86
N TYR A 95 -8.21 0.77 -8.87
CA TYR A 95 -7.79 0.09 -10.11
C TYR A 95 -6.70 0.81 -10.95
N SER A 96 -6.62 2.14 -10.84
CA SER A 96 -5.65 3.00 -11.54
C SER A 96 -4.40 3.33 -10.71
N GLU A 97 -4.33 2.90 -9.45
CA GLU A 97 -3.18 3.21 -8.60
C GLU A 97 -1.88 2.60 -9.15
N PRO A 98 -0.74 3.31 -9.05
CA PRO A 98 0.56 2.82 -9.52
C PRO A 98 0.93 1.44 -8.94
N LYS A 99 0.49 1.13 -7.71
CA LYS A 99 0.76 -0.13 -7.02
C LYS A 99 0.30 -1.37 -7.79
N TRP A 100 -0.74 -1.25 -8.63
CA TRP A 100 -1.24 -2.36 -9.44
C TRP A 100 -0.47 -2.61 -10.74
N LYS A 101 0.44 -1.71 -11.11
CA LYS A 101 1.34 -1.88 -12.25
C LYS A 101 2.57 -2.71 -11.91
N ILE A 102 2.83 -2.91 -10.62
CA ILE A 102 3.86 -3.86 -10.18
C ILE A 102 3.47 -5.26 -10.67
N PRO A 103 4.40 -5.98 -11.35
CA PRO A 103 4.16 -7.33 -11.84
C PRO A 103 3.67 -8.23 -10.73
N PHE A 104 2.59 -8.97 -10.99
CA PHE A 104 2.14 -10.01 -10.10
C PHE A 104 3.06 -11.23 -10.22
N GLN A 105 3.45 -11.79 -9.08
CA GLN A 105 4.17 -13.06 -9.00
C GLN A 105 3.60 -13.90 -7.85
N GLU A 106 3.75 -15.22 -7.97
CA GLU A 106 3.52 -16.10 -6.84
C GLU A 106 4.55 -15.82 -5.74
N VAL A 107 4.18 -16.18 -4.51
CA VAL A 107 5.07 -16.00 -3.36
C VAL A 107 6.35 -16.80 -3.59
N HIS A 108 7.50 -16.13 -3.48
CA HIS A 108 8.79 -16.79 -3.68
C HIS A 108 8.96 -17.97 -2.71
N PRO A 109 9.50 -19.13 -3.12
CA PRO A 109 9.65 -20.31 -2.26
C PRO A 109 10.30 -20.04 -0.90
N ASN A 110 11.29 -19.14 -0.85
CA ASN A 110 11.98 -18.75 0.39
C ASN A 110 11.08 -18.01 1.41
N LEU A 111 9.93 -17.50 0.97
CA LEU A 111 9.00 -16.70 1.77
C LEU A 111 7.73 -17.47 2.14
N VAL A 112 7.53 -18.68 1.61
CA VAL A 112 6.33 -19.50 1.89
C VAL A 112 6.26 -19.84 3.37
N GLY A 113 5.12 -19.54 3.99
CA GLY A 113 4.86 -19.78 5.42
C GLY A 113 5.64 -18.87 6.37
N LYS A 114 6.40 -17.90 5.85
CA LYS A 114 7.14 -16.95 6.67
C LYS A 114 6.36 -15.65 6.84
N PRO A 115 6.50 -14.97 7.99
CA PRO A 115 5.96 -13.61 8.14
C PRO A 115 6.71 -12.64 7.22
N ILE A 116 6.13 -11.45 7.07
CA ILE A 116 6.69 -10.33 6.32
C ILE A 116 8.13 -10.01 6.81
N TYR A 117 9.06 -9.72 5.90
CA TYR A 117 10.51 -9.57 6.15
C TYR A 117 10.97 -8.10 6.20
N PRO A 118 11.93 -7.74 7.07
CA PRO A 118 12.69 -8.60 7.97
C PRO A 118 11.90 -8.99 9.22
N ILE A 119 12.11 -10.22 9.68
CA ILE A 119 11.56 -10.73 10.94
C ILE A 119 12.30 -10.06 12.09
N VAL A 120 11.56 -9.43 13.00
CA VAL A 120 12.14 -8.81 14.21
C VAL A 120 12.88 -9.87 15.03
N GLY A 121 14.13 -9.59 15.38
CA GLY A 121 14.97 -10.49 16.19
C GLY A 121 15.75 -11.55 15.39
N VAL A 122 15.57 -11.62 14.08
CA VAL A 122 16.43 -12.44 13.19
C VAL A 122 17.49 -11.53 12.59
N GLU A 123 18.76 -11.96 12.54
CA GLU A 123 19.80 -11.18 11.89
C GLU A 123 19.46 -10.98 10.41
N HIS A 124 19.43 -9.73 9.97
CA HIS A 124 19.16 -9.35 8.59
C HIS A 124 19.91 -8.06 8.27
N CYS A 125 20.33 -7.87 7.03
CA CYS A 125 21.03 -6.66 6.58
C CYS A 125 20.25 -5.39 6.91
N MET A 126 18.93 -5.42 6.78
CA MET A 126 18.02 -4.30 7.12
C MET A 126 17.91 -3.98 8.61
N ASN A 127 18.37 -4.88 9.51
CA ASN A 127 18.33 -4.66 10.95
C ASN A 127 19.57 -3.90 11.46
N LYS A 128 20.49 -3.52 10.57
CA LYS A 128 21.68 -2.72 10.90
C LYS A 128 21.35 -1.23 10.79
N GLY A 129 21.98 -0.43 11.64
CA GLY A 129 21.87 1.04 11.55
C GLY A 129 22.28 1.53 10.17
N THR A 130 21.49 2.42 9.58
CA THR A 130 21.72 2.94 8.22
C THR A 130 22.07 4.43 8.26
N HIS A 131 23.06 4.83 7.45
CA HIS A 131 23.49 6.22 7.32
C HIS A 131 22.43 7.08 6.59
N LYS A 132 22.37 8.38 6.93
CA LYS A 132 21.38 9.31 6.37
C LYS A 132 21.46 9.43 4.85
N GLU A 133 22.67 9.32 4.29
CA GLU A 133 22.93 9.39 2.85
C GLU A 133 22.26 8.22 2.12
N VAL A 134 22.28 7.01 2.72
CA VAL A 134 21.63 5.82 2.16
C VAL A 134 20.12 5.97 2.23
N LEU A 135 19.57 6.48 3.33
CA LEU A 135 18.13 6.76 3.46
C LEU A 135 17.67 7.80 2.43
N SER A 136 18.43 8.89 2.24
CA SER A 136 18.12 9.90 1.22
C SER A 136 18.11 9.29 -0.17
N LYS A 137 19.14 8.49 -0.51
CA LYS A 137 19.24 7.83 -1.81
C LYS A 137 18.10 6.83 -2.05
N ALA A 138 17.70 6.07 -1.03
CA ALA A 138 16.52 5.20 -1.11
C ALA A 138 15.25 6.00 -1.40
N GLY A 139 15.07 7.15 -0.75
CA GLY A 139 13.95 8.06 -1.00
C GLY A 139 13.93 8.60 -2.44
N ASP A 140 15.08 9.01 -2.97
CA ASP A 140 15.18 9.49 -4.35
C ASP A 140 14.88 8.38 -5.37
N ASN A 141 15.42 7.17 -5.15
CA ASN A 141 15.13 6.00 -5.97
C ASN A 141 13.64 5.64 -5.95
N ALA A 142 13.01 5.68 -4.78
CA ALA A 142 11.60 5.35 -4.62
C ALA A 142 10.70 6.32 -5.39
N LYS A 143 10.93 7.62 -5.25
CA LYS A 143 10.21 8.65 -6.02
C LYS A 143 10.36 8.45 -7.51
N LYS A 144 11.58 8.15 -7.98
CA LYS A 144 11.84 7.88 -9.39
C LYS A 144 11.06 6.65 -9.89
N PHE A 145 11.07 5.57 -9.13
CA PHE A 145 10.34 4.35 -9.47
C PHE A 145 8.82 4.60 -9.59
N ILE A 146 8.23 5.31 -8.62
CA ILE A 146 6.80 5.64 -8.64
C ILE A 146 6.46 6.51 -9.85
N ALA A 147 7.26 7.54 -10.12
CA ALA A 147 7.07 8.38 -11.30
C ALA A 147 7.18 7.60 -12.62
N GLU A 148 8.05 6.57 -12.70
CA GLU A 148 8.14 5.68 -13.85
C GLU A 148 6.88 4.81 -14.01
N LEU A 149 6.31 4.30 -12.92
CA LEU A 149 5.04 3.59 -12.96
C LEU A 149 3.90 4.50 -13.43
N GLU A 150 3.86 5.76 -12.99
CA GLU A 150 2.84 6.74 -13.38
C GLU A 150 2.93 7.14 -14.85
N LYS A 151 4.12 7.27 -15.42
CA LYS A 151 4.30 7.64 -16.84
C LYS A 151 3.89 6.53 -17.81
N ASN A 152 3.97 5.28 -17.40
CA ASN A 152 3.61 4.12 -18.23
C ASN A 152 2.11 3.78 -18.15
N SER A 153 1.26 4.80 -17.97
CA SER A 153 -0.15 4.70 -17.59
C SER A 153 -1.06 5.46 -18.53
#